data_AF-A0ABD4KWH3-F1
#
_entry.id   AF-A0ABD4KWH3-F1
#
_cell.length_a   1.000
_cell.length_b   1.000
_cell.length_c   1.000
_cell.angle_alpha   90.00
_cell.angle_beta   90.00
_cell.angle_gamma   90.00
#
_symmetry.space_group_name_H-M   'P 1'
#
loop_
_entity.id
_entity.type
_entity.pdbx_description
1 polymer ?
#
loop_
_entity_poly.entity_id
_entity_poly.type
_entity_poly.pdbx_seq_one_letter_code
_entity_poly.pdbx_strand_id
1 'polypeptide(L)' 'VEYAIVDTCVNSSENLVSVSWYESKRETCLCALEKTENDVAFSDYKSDQDMFLHTFKQHARSCS' A
#
# COMPACT_ATOMS: atom_id res chain seq x y z
N VAL A 1 -9.14 -1.41 8.71
CA VAL A 1 -7.68 -1.52 8.97
C VAL A 1 -6.90 -1.18 7.70
N GLU A 2 -7.49 -1.46 6.54
CA GLU A 2 -7.09 -1.06 5.18
C GLU A 2 -6.67 0.42 5.08
N TYR A 3 -7.44 1.33 5.68
CA TYR A 3 -7.12 2.77 5.67
C TYR A 3 -5.76 3.08 6.31
N ALA A 4 -5.38 2.39 7.39
CA ALA A 4 -4.10 2.63 8.05
C ALA A 4 -2.90 2.15 7.22
N ILE A 5 -3.09 1.09 6.42
CA ILE A 5 -2.06 0.58 5.50
C ILE A 5 -1.85 1.59 4.36
N VAL A 6 -2.95 2.09 3.78
CA VAL A 6 -2.88 3.11 2.72
C VAL A 6 -2.29 4.42 3.27
N ASP A 7 -2.72 4.88 4.43
CA ASP A 7 -2.20 6.10 5.05
C ASP A 7 -0.69 6.01 5.31
N THR A 8 -0.24 4.89 5.89
CA THR A 8 1.20 4.63 6.09
C THR A 8 1.96 4.59 4.76
N CYS A 9 1.38 4.00 3.72
CA CYS A 9 1.97 3.96 2.39
C CYS A 9 2.12 5.36 1.79
N VAL A 10 1.07 6.19 1.83
CA VAL A 10 1.09 7.55 1.29
C VAL A 10 2.04 8.45 2.08
N ASN A 11 2.01 8.35 3.41
CA ASN A 11 2.84 9.14 4.33
C ASN A 11 4.26 8.58 4.53
N SER A 12 4.65 7.52 3.81
CA SER A 12 6.01 6.94 3.90
C SER A 12 7.14 7.86 3.43
N SER A 13 6.81 9.01 2.83
CA SER A 13 7.80 10.00 2.42
C SER A 13 7.83 11.13 3.43
N GLU A 14 8.99 11.36 4.04
CA GLU A 14 9.18 12.41 5.07
C GLU A 14 9.26 13.83 4.49
N ASN A 15 9.09 13.99 3.18
CA ASN A 15 9.18 15.27 2.49
C ASN A 15 7.79 15.91 2.31
N LEU A 16 7.75 17.25 2.31
CA LEU A 16 6.60 17.99 1.81
C LEU A 16 6.42 17.72 0.31
N VAL A 17 5.20 17.40 -0.07
CA VAL A 17 4.84 16.98 -1.44
C VAL A 17 3.68 17.82 -1.96
N SER A 18 3.57 17.94 -3.28
CA SER A 18 2.40 18.59 -3.87
C SER A 18 1.14 17.75 -3.66
N VAL A 19 -0.01 18.40 -3.65
CA VAL A 19 -1.32 17.70 -3.58
C VAL A 19 -1.46 16.68 -4.71
N SER A 20 -1.05 17.03 -5.94
CA SER A 20 -1.09 16.12 -7.09
C SER A 20 -0.24 14.87 -6.89
N TRP A 21 0.94 15.00 -6.27
CA TRP A 21 1.81 13.86 -5.98
C TRP A 21 1.21 13.00 -4.87
N TYR A 22 0.63 13.62 -3.84
CA TYR A 22 -0.06 12.91 -2.76
C TYR A 22 -1.24 12.08 -3.31
N GLU A 23 -2.05 12.67 -4.19
CA GLU A 23 -3.18 11.96 -4.82
C GLU A 23 -2.70 10.80 -5.69
N SER A 24 -1.68 11.02 -6.53
CA SER A 24 -1.10 9.97 -7.36
C SER A 24 -0.52 8.82 -6.52
N LYS A 25 0.21 9.14 -5.44
CA LYS A 25 0.73 8.13 -4.52
C LYS A 25 -0.39 7.37 -3.81
N ARG A 26 -1.47 8.06 -3.44
CA ARG A 26 -2.66 7.43 -2.85
C ARG A 26 -3.31 6.44 -3.81
N GLU A 27 -3.43 6.77 -5.09
CA GLU A 27 -3.93 5.84 -6.11
C GLU A 27 -3.01 4.60 -6.25
N THR A 28 -1.69 4.79 -6.29
CA THR A 28 -0.73 3.68 -6.30
C THR A 28 -0.88 2.78 -5.08
N CYS A 29 -1.02 3.36 -3.87
CA CYS A 29 -1.19 2.60 -2.63
C CYS A 29 -2.53 1.83 -2.60
N LEU A 30 -3.60 2.40 -3.14
CA LEU A 30 -4.90 1.72 -3.26
C LEU A 30 -4.83 0.55 -4.25
N CYS A 31 -4.23 0.75 -5.42
CA CYS A 31 -3.99 -0.30 -6.40
C CYS A 31 -3.15 -1.45 -5.84
N ALA A 32 -2.10 -1.12 -5.07
CA ALA A 32 -1.26 -2.11 -4.42
C ALA A 32 -2.05 -2.93 -3.39
N LEU A 33 -2.91 -2.28 -2.60
CA LEU A 33 -3.71 -2.95 -1.58
C LEU A 33 -4.70 -3.92 -2.23
N GLU A 34 -5.43 -3.46 -3.24
CA GLU A 34 -6.40 -4.28 -3.97
C GLU A 34 -5.75 -5.54 -4.56
N LYS A 35 -4.58 -5.40 -5.21
CA LYS A 35 -3.84 -6.56 -5.73
C LYS A 35 -3.37 -7.50 -4.62
N THR A 36 -2.90 -6.94 -3.50
CA THR A 36 -2.43 -7.75 -2.36
C THR A 36 -3.57 -8.53 -1.71
N GLU A 37 -4.74 -7.93 -1.57
CA GLU A 37 -5.93 -8.59 -1.01
C GLU A 37 -6.48 -9.69 -1.94
N ASN A 38 -6.20 -9.61 -3.24
CA ASN A 38 -6.51 -10.68 -4.19
C ASN A 38 -5.52 -11.87 -4.09
N ASP A 39 -4.24 -11.59 -3.81
CA ASP A 39 -3.19 -12.61 -3.75
C ASP A 39 -3.04 -13.23 -2.35
N VAL A 40 -3.33 -12.47 -1.30
CA VAL A 40 -3.15 -12.85 0.11
C VAL A 40 -4.41 -12.49 0.88
N ALA A 41 -5.01 -13.47 1.54
CA ALA A 41 -6.18 -13.21 2.36
C ALA A 41 -5.82 -12.25 3.49
N PHE A 42 -6.68 -11.25 3.75
CA PHE A 42 -6.44 -10.27 4.82
C PHE A 42 -6.32 -10.92 6.21
N SER A 43 -6.88 -12.12 6.42
CA SER A 43 -6.65 -12.93 7.63
C SER A 43 -5.18 -13.26 7.88
N ASP A 44 -4.40 -13.40 6.80
CA ASP A 44 -2.97 -13.72 6.87
C ASP A 44 -2.13 -12.50 7.19
N TYR A 45 -2.65 -11.27 7.00
CA TYR A 45 -1.98 -10.04 7.45
C TYR A 45 -1.65 -10.04 8.95
N LYS A 46 -2.54 -10.64 9.76
CA LYS A 46 -2.32 -10.76 11.21
C LYS A 46 -1.34 -11.86 11.59
N SER A 47 -1.16 -12.86 10.72
CA SER A 47 -0.35 -14.05 11.00
C SER A 47 1.07 -13.93 10.41
N ASP A 48 1.20 -13.29 9.25
CA ASP A 48 2.45 -13.08 8.52
C ASP A 48 2.44 -11.69 7.86
N GLN A 49 2.72 -10.69 8.69
CA GLN A 49 2.74 -9.29 8.29
C GLN A 49 3.87 -9.01 7.29
N ASP A 50 4.99 -9.73 7.37
CA ASP A 50 6.14 -9.56 6.50
C ASP A 50 5.85 -10.03 5.07
N MET A 51 5.20 -11.19 4.91
CA MET A 51 4.76 -11.66 3.61
C MET A 51 3.79 -10.67 2.96
N PHE A 52 2.78 -10.20 3.71
CA PHE A 52 1.83 -9.23 3.19
C PHE A 52 2.52 -7.93 2.78
N LEU A 53 3.41 -7.39 3.61
CA LEU A 53 4.13 -6.14 3.30
C LEU A 53 5.09 -6.30 2.11
N HIS A 54 5.70 -7.48 1.95
CA HIS A 54 6.55 -7.79 0.80
C HIS A 54 5.73 -7.81 -0.50
N THR A 55 4.62 -8.56 -0.52
CA THR A 55 3.69 -8.63 -1.65
C THR A 55 3.12 -7.25 -1.99
N PHE A 56 2.69 -6.51 -0.98
CA PHE A 56 2.22 -5.13 -1.14
C PHE A 56 3.25 -4.21 -1.80
N LYS A 57 4.51 -4.23 -1.34
CA LYS A 57 5.60 -3.44 -1.95
C LYS A 57 5.86 -3.85 -3.41
N GLN A 58 5.72 -5.12 -3.75
CA GLN A 58 5.85 -5.58 -5.13
C GLN A 58 4.71 -5.04 -6.00
N HIS A 59 3.46 -5.11 -5.54
CA HIS A 59 2.33 -4.57 -6.29
C HIS A 59 2.38 -3.05 -6.42
N ALA A 60 2.85 -2.32 -5.40
CA ALA A 60 3.01 -0.87 -5.47
C ALA A 60 3.94 -0.44 -6.63
N ARG A 61 5.02 -1.19 -6.88
CA ARG A 61 5.90 -0.94 -8.04
C ARG A 61 5.25 -1.23 -9.39
N SER A 62 4.22 -2.08 -9.42
CA SER A 62 3.43 -2.36 -10.63
C SER A 62 2.32 -1.34 -10.88
N CYS A 63 2.03 -0.50 -9.89
CA CYS A 63 0.94 0.48 -9.87
C CYS A 63 1.45 1.93 -9.99
N SER A 64 2.76 2.15 -10.23
CA SER A 64 3.37 3.47 -10.41
C SER A 64 3.80 3.72 -11.85
#